data_AF-A0A314ZH21-F1
#
_entry.id   AF-A0A314ZH21-F1
#
_cell.length_a   1.000
_cell.length_b   1.000
_cell.length_c   1.000
_cell.angle_alpha   90.00
_cell.angle_beta   90.00
_cell.angle_gamma   90.00
#
_symmetry.space_group_name_H-M   'P 1'
#
loop_
_entity.id
_entity.type
_entity.pdbx_description
1 polymer ?
#
loop_
_entity_poly.entity_id
_entity_poly.type
_entity_poly.pdbx_seq_one_letter_code
_entity_poly.pdbx_strand_id
1 'polypeptide(L)'
;MVSKVQKRAPVSKKLQSLRSISNSHAHSKTSIILDASKYIQDLKRKLEQMNEEIIAAARSSSAAHNPFPQLKVEPREGGFLIKMFAERSCSGLLVFILEAFEELGLDVHQARVSCSNNFLLEAVGTINDNQSADQKDAQTVKEVVLQAIQNWSEVTQQE
;
A
#
# COMPACT_ATOMS: atom_id res chain seq x y z
N MET A 1 -16.99 37.74 -44.92
CA MET A 1 -18.04 36.87 -44.35
C MET A 1 -17.53 35.44 -44.37
N VAL A 2 -17.26 34.81 -43.22
CA VAL A 2 -16.84 33.40 -43.18
C VAL A 2 -18.09 32.51 -43.31
N SER A 3 -18.13 31.72 -44.37
CA SER A 3 -19.28 30.89 -44.75
C SER A 3 -19.66 29.91 -43.63
N LYS A 4 -20.97 29.76 -43.34
CA LYS A 4 -21.55 28.80 -42.37
C LYS A 4 -21.01 27.36 -42.53
N VAL A 5 -20.58 26.99 -43.74
CA VAL A 5 -19.99 25.70 -44.11
C VAL A 5 -18.63 25.48 -43.44
N GLN A 6 -17.80 26.52 -43.31
CA GLN A 6 -16.44 26.44 -42.76
C GLN A 6 -16.44 26.19 -41.24
N LYS A 7 -17.47 26.69 -40.52
CA LYS A 7 -17.69 26.40 -39.09
C LYS A 7 -18.23 24.98 -38.83
N ARG A 8 -18.83 24.30 -39.83
CA ARG A 8 -19.39 22.94 -39.67
C ARG A 8 -18.34 21.83 -39.81
N ALA A 9 -17.29 22.05 -40.61
CA ALA A 9 -16.18 21.11 -40.81
C ALA A 9 -15.41 20.72 -39.52
N PRO A 10 -15.10 21.62 -38.57
CA PRO A 10 -14.45 21.21 -37.32
C PRO A 10 -15.38 20.44 -36.38
N VAL A 11 -16.69 20.75 -36.38
CA VAL A 11 -17.67 20.06 -35.53
C VAL A 11 -17.92 18.63 -36.01
N SER A 12 -17.99 18.40 -37.32
CA SER A 12 -18.13 17.03 -37.86
C SER A 12 -16.93 16.15 -37.53
N LYS A 13 -15.70 16.70 -37.60
CA LYS A 13 -14.48 15.99 -37.19
C LYS A 13 -14.51 15.58 -35.72
N LYS A 14 -14.87 16.50 -34.81
CA LYS A 14 -15.00 16.21 -33.37
C LYS A 14 -16.05 15.14 -33.08
N LEU A 15 -17.17 15.17 -33.80
CA LEU A 15 -18.22 14.15 -33.65
C LEU A 15 -17.78 12.78 -34.15
N GLN A 16 -16.97 12.72 -35.22
CA GLN A 16 -16.43 11.46 -35.72
C GLN A 16 -15.42 10.85 -34.73
N SER A 17 -14.56 11.68 -34.11
CA SER A 17 -13.68 11.23 -33.03
C SER A 17 -14.45 10.76 -31.80
N LEU A 18 -15.49 11.50 -31.40
CA LEU A 18 -16.35 11.10 -30.29
C LEU A 18 -17.01 9.73 -30.56
N ARG A 19 -17.53 9.55 -31.78
CA ARG A 19 -18.14 8.30 -32.24
C ARG A 19 -17.18 7.11 -32.14
N SER A 20 -15.92 7.27 -32.57
CA SER A 20 -14.91 6.20 -32.49
C SER A 20 -14.54 5.88 -31.04
N ILE A 21 -14.37 6.89 -30.19
CA ILE A 21 -13.98 6.69 -28.77
C ILE A 21 -15.10 6.04 -27.98
N SER A 22 -16.34 6.46 -28.19
CA SER A 22 -17.51 5.91 -27.50
C SER A 22 -18.04 4.61 -28.14
N ASN A 23 -17.33 4.05 -29.13
CA ASN A 23 -17.73 2.89 -29.92
C ASN A 23 -19.18 2.97 -30.48
N SER A 24 -19.61 4.19 -30.85
CA SER A 24 -20.97 4.44 -31.32
C SER A 24 -21.11 4.07 -32.79
N HIS A 25 -22.15 3.32 -33.11
CA HIS A 25 -22.48 2.94 -34.49
C HIS A 25 -23.49 3.91 -35.11
N ALA A 26 -23.88 4.97 -34.40
CA ALA A 26 -24.89 5.90 -34.86
C ALA A 26 -24.38 6.88 -35.93
N HIS A 27 -25.25 7.20 -36.88
CA HIS A 27 -24.95 8.13 -37.98
C HIS A 27 -25.52 9.55 -37.75
N SER A 28 -26.41 9.71 -36.76
CA SER A 28 -27.00 11.01 -36.38
C SER A 28 -26.18 11.68 -35.27
N LYS A 29 -26.04 13.01 -35.31
CA LYS A 29 -25.28 13.77 -34.31
C LYS A 29 -25.86 13.59 -32.90
N THR A 30 -27.18 13.63 -32.77
CA THR A 30 -27.89 13.47 -31.50
C THR A 30 -27.65 12.07 -30.93
N SER A 31 -27.74 11.04 -31.78
CA SER A 31 -27.50 9.66 -31.38
C SER A 31 -26.05 9.42 -30.96
N ILE A 32 -25.06 9.99 -31.68
CA ILE A 32 -23.65 9.92 -31.29
C ILE A 32 -23.42 10.53 -29.90
N ILE A 33 -24.06 11.67 -29.61
CA ILE A 33 -23.95 12.33 -28.30
C ILE A 33 -24.63 11.51 -27.21
N LEU A 34 -25.82 10.95 -27.47
CA LEU A 34 -26.52 10.09 -26.52
C LEU A 34 -25.72 8.82 -26.19
N ASP A 35 -25.16 8.16 -27.21
CA ASP A 35 -24.31 6.98 -27.03
C ASP A 35 -23.05 7.32 -26.22
N ALA A 36 -22.42 8.46 -26.49
CA ALA A 36 -21.27 8.92 -25.73
C ALA A 36 -21.62 9.18 -24.25
N SER A 37 -22.76 9.82 -23.98
CA SER A 37 -23.24 10.03 -22.60
C SER A 37 -23.48 8.70 -21.87
N LYS A 38 -24.08 7.72 -22.55
CA LYS A 38 -24.28 6.38 -22.00
C LYS A 38 -22.95 5.67 -21.73
N TYR A 39 -22.00 5.77 -22.65
CA TYR A 39 -20.66 5.20 -22.50
C TYR A 39 -19.92 5.77 -21.28
N ILE A 40 -19.99 7.09 -21.05
CA ILE A 40 -19.41 7.74 -19.86
C ILE A 40 -20.07 7.20 -18.58
N GLN A 41 -21.40 7.06 -18.56
CA GLN A 41 -22.10 6.51 -17.39
C GLN A 41 -21.71 5.05 -17.11
N ASP A 42 -21.60 4.22 -18.14
CA ASP A 42 -21.20 2.83 -17.99
C ASP A 42 -19.75 2.70 -17.51
N LEU A 43 -18.84 3.55 -18.01
CA LEU A 43 -17.47 3.63 -17.51
C LEU A 43 -17.42 4.04 -16.03
N LYS A 44 -18.20 5.05 -15.65
CA LYS A 44 -18.28 5.50 -14.25
C LYS A 44 -18.76 4.37 -13.33
N ARG A 45 -19.83 3.67 -13.73
CA ARG A 45 -20.36 2.52 -12.97
C ARG A 45 -19.32 1.40 -12.86
N LYS A 46 -18.60 1.08 -13.94
CA LYS A 46 -17.53 0.06 -13.91
C LYS A 46 -16.38 0.45 -12.99
N LEU A 47 -15.99 1.73 -12.96
CA LEU A 47 -14.98 2.22 -12.02
C LEU A 47 -15.44 2.09 -10.57
N GLU A 48 -16.68 2.46 -10.27
CA GLU A 48 -17.26 2.31 -8.94
C GLU A 48 -17.31 0.83 -8.52
N GLN A 49 -17.75 -0.07 -9.40
CA GLN A 49 -17.78 -1.50 -9.14
C GLN A 49 -16.38 -2.09 -8.93
N MET A 50 -15.41 -1.78 -9.79
CA MET A 50 -14.03 -2.26 -9.60
C MET A 50 -13.43 -1.71 -8.30
N ASN A 51 -13.74 -0.46 -7.94
CA ASN A 51 -13.30 0.11 -6.67
C ASN A 51 -13.93 -0.61 -5.47
N GLU A 52 -15.22 -0.92 -5.53
CA GLU A 52 -15.90 -1.74 -4.51
C GLU A 52 -15.32 -3.15 -4.43
N GLU A 53 -14.99 -3.78 -5.56
CA GLU A 53 -14.35 -5.10 -5.63
C GLU A 53 -12.92 -5.07 -5.07
N ILE A 54 -12.14 -4.01 -5.30
CA ILE A 54 -10.81 -3.82 -4.68
C ILE A 54 -10.94 -3.69 -3.16
N ILE A 55 -11.89 -2.88 -2.69
CA ILE A 55 -12.11 -2.71 -1.25
C ILE A 55 -12.66 -4.00 -0.64
N ALA A 56 -13.57 -4.71 -1.32
CA ALA A 56 -14.09 -5.99 -0.89
C ALA A 56 -12.99 -7.06 -0.87
N ALA A 57 -12.13 -7.13 -1.89
CA ALA A 57 -10.98 -8.01 -1.93
C ALA A 57 -9.99 -7.68 -0.81
N ALA A 58 -9.76 -6.40 -0.49
CA ALA A 58 -8.95 -5.99 0.66
C ALA A 58 -9.58 -6.43 2.00
N ARG A 59 -10.91 -6.34 2.14
CA ARG A 59 -11.63 -6.86 3.32
C ARG A 59 -11.62 -8.39 3.37
N SER A 60 -11.77 -9.08 2.26
CA SER A 60 -11.73 -10.54 2.18
C SER A 60 -10.30 -11.09 2.34
N SER A 61 -9.27 -10.35 1.92
CA SER A 61 -7.87 -10.67 2.22
C SER A 61 -7.52 -10.38 3.67
N SER A 62 -8.21 -9.47 4.35
CA SER A 62 -8.08 -9.29 5.81
C SER A 62 -8.66 -10.46 6.63
N ALA A 63 -9.46 -11.34 6.02
CA ALA A 63 -9.85 -12.62 6.62
C ALA A 63 -8.82 -13.75 6.37
N ALA A 64 -7.80 -13.51 5.53
CA ALA A 64 -6.84 -14.53 5.10
C ALA A 64 -5.36 -14.09 5.14
N HIS A 65 -5.03 -12.90 5.65
CA HIS A 65 -3.66 -12.45 5.86
C HIS A 65 -3.33 -12.44 7.35
N ASN A 66 -2.19 -13.05 7.68
CA ASN A 66 -1.70 -13.29 9.03
C ASN A 66 -2.05 -12.18 10.03
N PRO A 67 -2.55 -12.51 11.24
CA PRO A 67 -2.78 -11.53 12.30
C PRO A 67 -1.48 -10.89 12.82
N PHE A 68 -0.34 -11.28 12.28
CA PHE A 68 1.00 -10.89 12.71
C PHE A 68 1.58 -9.76 11.84
N PRO A 69 2.22 -8.75 12.45
CA PRO A 69 3.04 -7.77 11.76
C PRO A 69 4.04 -8.44 10.81
N GLN A 70 4.11 -7.96 9.57
CA GLN A 70 5.11 -8.38 8.60
C GLN A 70 6.47 -7.81 9.01
N LEU A 71 7.46 -8.67 9.27
CA LEU A 71 8.83 -8.29 9.62
C LEU A 71 9.81 -8.63 8.50
N LYS A 72 10.67 -7.68 8.17
CA LYS A 72 11.82 -7.88 7.30
C LYS A 72 13.08 -7.31 7.95
N VAL A 73 14.14 -8.10 7.99
CA VAL A 73 15.48 -7.68 8.44
C VAL A 73 16.43 -7.82 7.26
N GLU A 74 17.03 -6.71 6.86
CA GLU A 74 18.01 -6.65 5.77
C GLU A 74 19.39 -6.35 6.38
N PRO A 75 20.41 -7.20 6.17
CA PRO A 75 21.77 -6.86 6.57
C PRO A 75 22.29 -5.68 5.74
N ARG A 76 23.04 -4.78 6.36
CA ARG A 76 23.69 -3.63 5.75
C ARG A 76 25.17 -3.59 6.13
N GLU A 77 25.97 -2.83 5.40
CA GLU A 77 27.37 -2.57 5.76
C GLU A 77 27.46 -2.03 7.19
N GLY A 78 27.98 -2.86 8.11
CA GLY A 78 28.13 -2.53 9.53
C GLY A 78 26.88 -2.67 10.41
N GLY A 79 25.72 -3.13 9.91
CA GLY A 79 24.51 -3.22 10.73
C GLY A 79 23.27 -3.82 10.04
N PHE A 80 22.08 -3.37 10.44
CA PHE A 80 20.80 -3.93 10.04
C PHE A 80 19.78 -2.84 9.69
N LEU A 81 18.92 -3.14 8.73
CA LEU A 81 17.70 -2.39 8.43
C LEU A 81 16.49 -3.26 8.77
N ILE A 82 15.75 -2.85 9.79
CA ILE A 82 14.59 -3.55 10.32
C ILE A 82 13.35 -2.80 9.83
N LYS A 83 12.48 -3.50 9.10
CA LYS A 83 11.22 -2.97 8.57
C LYS A 83 10.06 -3.81 9.09
N MET A 84 9.05 -3.13 9.60
CA MET A 84 7.80 -3.76 10.02
C MET A 84 6.58 -3.04 9.51
N PHE A 85 5.56 -3.81 9.15
CA PHE A 85 4.28 -3.31 8.71
C PHE A 85 3.13 -4.14 9.26
N ALA A 86 2.12 -3.49 9.82
CA ALA A 86 0.82 -4.08 10.12
C ALA A 86 -0.30 -3.14 9.67
N GLU A 87 -1.37 -3.71 9.09
CA GLU A 87 -2.50 -2.94 8.54
C GLU A 87 -3.36 -2.25 9.61
N ARG A 88 -3.29 -2.74 10.85
CA ARG A 88 -3.98 -2.17 12.02
C ARG A 88 -3.01 -1.45 12.94
N SER A 89 -3.53 -0.54 13.75
CA SER A 89 -2.79 0.01 14.88
C SER A 89 -2.53 -1.11 15.91
N CYS A 90 -1.26 -1.46 16.11
CA CYS A 90 -0.82 -2.43 17.12
C CYS A 90 -0.46 -1.68 18.41
N SER A 91 -1.48 -1.36 19.23
CA SER A 91 -1.27 -0.66 20.50
C SER A 91 -0.30 -1.47 21.38
N GLY A 92 0.68 -0.78 21.99
CA GLY A 92 1.68 -1.41 22.85
C GLY A 92 2.81 -2.14 22.13
N LEU A 93 2.68 -2.52 20.85
CA LEU A 93 3.70 -3.29 20.12
C LEU A 93 5.06 -2.58 20.08
N LEU A 94 5.07 -1.25 19.94
CA LEU A 94 6.32 -0.49 19.92
C LEU A 94 7.19 -0.73 21.16
N VAL A 95 6.56 -0.93 22.33
CA VAL A 95 7.29 -1.14 23.59
C VAL A 95 8.05 -2.46 23.55
N PHE A 96 7.39 -3.56 23.20
CA PHE A 96 8.02 -4.89 23.05
C PHE A 96 9.17 -4.88 22.05
N ILE A 97 9.04 -4.10 20.96
CA ILE A 97 10.08 -3.99 19.93
C ILE A 97 11.29 -3.23 20.46
N LEU A 98 11.08 -2.15 21.21
CA LEU A 98 12.16 -1.38 21.80
C LEU A 98 12.89 -2.18 22.88
N GLU A 99 12.18 -2.98 23.67
CA GLU A 99 12.77 -3.93 24.63
C GLU A 99 13.65 -4.96 23.90
N ALA A 100 13.16 -5.55 22.81
CA ALA A 100 13.97 -6.44 21.98
C ALA A 100 15.21 -5.76 21.38
N PHE A 101 15.14 -4.48 21.00
CA PHE A 101 16.31 -3.74 20.52
C PHE A 101 17.34 -3.53 21.64
N GLU A 102 16.89 -3.24 22.86
CA GLU A 102 17.75 -3.11 24.03
C GLU A 102 18.42 -4.45 24.38
N GLU A 103 17.67 -5.55 24.41
CA GLU A 103 18.20 -6.90 24.65
C GLU A 103 19.23 -7.34 23.60
N LEU A 104 19.01 -6.94 22.34
CA LEU A 104 19.96 -7.20 21.25
C LEU A 104 21.24 -6.36 21.37
N GLY A 105 21.24 -5.29 22.17
CA GLY A 105 22.30 -4.28 22.16
C GLY A 105 22.35 -3.51 20.83
N LEU A 106 21.20 -3.33 20.18
CA LEU A 106 21.08 -2.63 18.91
C LEU A 106 21.15 -1.11 19.15
N ASP A 107 22.26 -0.50 18.72
CA ASP A 107 22.41 0.95 18.68
C ASP A 107 21.70 1.51 17.44
N VAL A 108 20.59 2.21 17.66
CA VAL A 108 19.70 2.70 16.60
C VAL A 108 20.14 4.09 16.16
N HIS A 109 20.69 4.19 14.94
CA HIS A 109 21.14 5.44 14.34
C HIS A 109 20.01 6.26 13.72
N GLN A 110 19.02 5.56 13.15
CA GLN A 110 17.89 6.20 12.50
C GLN A 110 16.65 5.34 12.69
N ALA A 111 15.53 5.96 13.09
CA ALA A 111 14.25 5.29 13.15
C ALA A 111 13.09 6.18 12.64
N ARG A 112 12.08 5.53 12.07
CA ARG A 112 10.79 6.12 11.71
C ARG A 112 9.70 5.19 12.20
N VAL A 113 8.68 5.76 12.85
CA VAL A 113 7.56 4.99 13.37
C VAL A 113 6.24 5.71 13.14
N SER A 114 5.20 4.94 12.80
CA SER A 114 3.80 5.36 12.78
C SER A 114 2.98 4.33 13.55
N CYS A 115 2.13 4.78 14.47
CA CYS A 115 1.26 3.92 15.29
C CYS A 115 -0.22 4.34 15.25
N SER A 116 -0.61 5.28 14.38
CA SER A 116 -1.95 5.89 14.42
C SER A 116 -3.04 4.97 13.87
N ASN A 117 -3.02 4.70 12.56
CA ASN A 117 -4.03 3.85 11.91
C ASN A 117 -3.46 2.47 11.55
N ASN A 118 -2.15 2.44 11.31
CA ASN A 118 -1.35 1.27 11.00
C ASN A 118 -0.10 1.29 11.89
N PHE A 119 0.59 0.16 11.95
CA PHE A 119 1.92 0.08 12.54
C PHE A 119 2.95 0.03 11.41
N LEU A 120 3.80 1.05 11.32
CA LEU A 120 4.95 1.08 10.43
C LEU A 120 6.17 1.39 11.26
N LEU A 121 7.21 0.57 11.16
CA LEU A 121 8.50 0.84 11.77
C LEU A 121 9.61 0.59 10.76
N GLU A 122 10.55 1.53 10.69
CA GLU A 122 11.81 1.38 9.99
C GLU A 122 12.92 1.82 10.92
N ALA A 123 13.88 0.94 11.21
CA ALA A 123 15.02 1.22 12.06
C ALA A 123 16.32 0.77 11.41
N VAL A 124 17.33 1.63 11.45
CA VAL A 124 18.71 1.34 11.06
C VAL A 124 19.55 1.37 12.31
N GLY A 125 20.23 0.26 12.58
CA GLY A 125 21.08 0.15 13.76
C GLY A 125 22.25 -0.80 13.59
N THR A 126 23.21 -0.69 14.48
CA THR A 126 24.39 -1.54 14.56
C THR A 126 24.41 -2.21 15.93
N ILE A 127 24.84 -3.47 16.02
CA ILE A 127 24.91 -4.15 17.32
C ILE A 127 26.29 -3.91 17.92
N ASN A 128 26.32 -3.38 19.14
CA ASN A 128 27.57 -3.04 19.84
C ASN A 128 28.16 -4.30 20.49
N ASP A 129 28.96 -5.08 19.75
CA ASP A 129 29.71 -6.20 20.31
C ASP A 129 31.20 -5.83 20.48
N ASN A 130 31.64 -5.61 21.73
CA ASN A 130 33.06 -5.54 22.11
C ASN A 130 33.76 -6.92 22.10
N GLN A 131 33.12 -7.95 21.54
CA GLN A 131 33.66 -9.30 21.47
C GLN A 131 33.61 -9.78 20.01
N SER A 132 34.78 -9.77 19.38
CA SER A 132 35.17 -10.57 18.20
C SER A 132 34.08 -10.86 17.16
N ALA A 133 34.05 -10.04 16.12
CA ALA A 133 34.06 -10.44 14.70
C ALA A 133 33.17 -11.60 14.20
N ASP A 134 32.09 -11.98 14.88
CA ASP A 134 30.99 -12.72 14.29
C ASP A 134 29.83 -11.74 14.13
N GLN A 135 29.55 -11.37 12.88
CA GLN A 135 28.32 -10.70 12.51
C GLN A 135 27.17 -11.47 13.12
N LYS A 136 26.50 -10.95 14.16
CA LYS A 136 25.20 -11.45 14.58
C LYS A 136 24.34 -11.56 13.32
N ASP A 137 23.89 -12.77 13.00
CA ASP A 137 23.21 -13.02 11.74
C ASP A 137 21.91 -12.21 11.71
N ALA A 138 21.55 -11.67 10.54
CA ALA A 138 20.26 -11.01 10.34
C ALA A 138 19.10 -11.93 10.75
N GLN A 139 19.32 -13.24 10.70
CA GLN A 139 18.40 -14.26 11.20
C GLN A 139 18.21 -14.21 12.72
N THR A 140 19.27 -14.03 13.52
CA THR A 140 19.15 -13.89 14.98
C THR A 140 18.39 -12.63 15.36
N VAL A 141 18.69 -11.50 14.69
CA VAL A 141 17.95 -10.25 14.88
C VAL A 141 16.47 -10.44 14.55
N LYS A 142 16.19 -11.13 13.44
CA LYS A 142 14.82 -11.45 13.04
C LYS A 142 14.10 -12.31 14.07
N GLU A 143 14.74 -13.32 14.62
CA GLU A 143 14.16 -14.22 15.62
C GLU A 143 13.80 -13.50 16.92
N VAL A 144 14.68 -12.66 17.45
CA VAL A 144 14.40 -11.88 18.67
C VAL A 144 13.23 -10.92 18.46
N VAL A 145 13.19 -10.23 17.32
CA VAL A 145 12.08 -9.32 17.00
C VAL A 145 10.77 -10.08 16.75
N LEU A 146 10.81 -11.28 16.15
CA LEU A 146 9.63 -12.15 16.04
C LEU A 146 9.14 -12.60 17.41
N GLN A 147 10.04 -12.92 18.34
CA GLN A 147 9.67 -13.30 19.70
C GLN A 147 8.96 -12.14 20.42
N ALA A 148 9.43 -10.91 20.26
CA ALA A 148 8.76 -9.73 20.81
C ALA A 148 7.34 -9.53 20.26
N ILE A 149 7.15 -9.74 18.95
CA ILE A 149 5.83 -9.73 18.31
C ILE A 149 4.94 -10.82 18.91
N GLN A 150 5.47 -12.01 19.13
CA GLN A 150 4.71 -13.11 19.73
C GLN A 150 4.31 -12.79 21.17
N ASN A 151 5.24 -12.34 22.01
CA ASN A 151 4.97 -11.94 23.39
C ASN A 151 3.88 -10.86 23.46
N TRP A 152 3.94 -9.85 22.59
CA TRP A 152 2.90 -8.82 22.46
C TRP A 152 1.53 -9.44 22.12
N SER A 153 1.49 -10.37 21.18
CA SER A 153 0.25 -11.02 20.74
C SER A 153 -0.38 -11.88 21.84
N GLU A 154 0.42 -12.47 22.72
CA GLU A 154 -0.04 -13.27 23.85
C GLU A 154 -0.65 -12.39 24.95
N VAL A 155 -0.02 -11.25 25.26
CA VAL A 155 -0.52 -10.29 26.26
C VAL A 155 -1.84 -9.65 25.80
N THR A 156 -1.93 -9.26 24.54
CA THR A 156 -3.13 -8.60 23.99
C THR A 156 -4.32 -9.52 23.71
N GLN A 157 -4.13 -10.84 23.78
CA GLN A 157 -5.23 -11.82 23.69
C GLN A 157 -5.81 -12.20 25.06
N GLN A 158 -5.16 -11.79 26.16
CA GLN A 158 -5.60 -12.06 27.53
C GLN A 158 -6.40 -10.90 28.15
N GLU A 159 -6.50 -9.76 27.47
CA GLU A 159 -7.38 -8.62 27.80
C GLU A 159 -8.73 -8.70 27.07
#